data_AF-A0A6V7J2J9-F1
#
_entry.id   AF-A0A6V7J2J9-F1
#
_cell.length_a   1.000
_cell.length_b   1.000
_cell.length_c   1.000
_cell.angle_alpha   90.00
_cell.angle_beta   90.00
_cell.angle_gamma   90.00
#
_symmetry.space_group_name_H-M   'P 1'
#
loop_
_entity.id
_entity.type
_entity.pdbx_description
1 polymer ?
#
loop_
_entity_poly.entity_id
_entity_poly.type
_entity_poly.pdbx_seq_one_letter_code
_entity_poly.pdbx_strand_id
1 'polypeptide(L)' 'INNNPRLLPNVQLVMRWSDTRGETVEATKAMIDMICDGVAAFFGPEGSCYVEAIVAQSRNIPMISY' A
#
# COMPACT_ATOMS: atom_id res chain seq x y z
N ILE A 1 -6.67 -15.09 -5.11
CA ILE A 1 -7.86 -14.19 -5.17
C ILE A 1 -8.31 -14.03 -6.62
N ASN A 2 -7.48 -13.49 -7.52
CA ASN A 2 -7.84 -13.24 -8.93
C ASN A 2 -8.36 -14.46 -9.71
N ASN A 3 -7.94 -15.70 -9.40
CA ASN A 3 -8.42 -16.90 -10.10
C ASN A 3 -9.80 -17.40 -9.64
N ASN A 4 -10.42 -16.76 -8.63
CA ASN A 4 -11.73 -17.17 -8.14
C ASN A 4 -12.83 -16.33 -8.82
N PRO A 5 -13.66 -16.91 -9.70
CA PRO A 5 -14.67 -16.15 -10.46
C PRO A 5 -15.81 -15.60 -9.57
N ARG A 6 -15.90 -16.01 -8.31
CA ARG A 6 -16.89 -15.51 -7.34
C ARG A 6 -16.39 -14.30 -6.54
N LEU A 7 -15.10 -13.98 -6.60
CA LEU A 7 -14.50 -12.85 -5.88
C LEU A 7 -13.94 -11.85 -6.88
N LEU A 8 -14.46 -10.63 -6.87
CA LEU A 8 -14.00 -9.53 -7.73
C LEU A 8 -13.99 -9.91 -9.24
N PRO A 9 -15.13 -10.34 -9.82
CA PRO A 9 -15.18 -10.95 -11.15
C PRO A 9 -14.67 -10.08 -12.31
N ASN A 10 -14.66 -8.75 -12.14
CA ASN A 10 -14.23 -7.78 -13.16
C ASN A 10 -13.03 -6.93 -12.69
N VAL A 11 -12.34 -7.36 -11.64
CA VAL A 11 -11.21 -6.61 -11.06
C VAL A 11 -10.05 -7.57 -10.84
N GLN A 12 -8.89 -7.21 -11.36
CA GLN A 12 -7.65 -7.93 -11.10
C GLN A 12 -6.84 -7.16 -10.07
N LEU A 13 -6.55 -7.79 -8.94
CA LEU A 13 -5.63 -7.22 -7.96
C LEU A 13 -4.20 -7.35 -8.50
N VAL A 14 -3.51 -6.22 -8.64
CA VAL A 14 -2.11 -6.15 -9.02
C VAL A 14 -1.33 -5.54 -7.87
N MET A 15 -0.30 -6.25 -7.42
CA MET A 15 0.53 -5.79 -6.32
C MET A 15 1.66 -4.90 -6.84
N ARG A 16 1.72 -3.67 -6.35
CA ARG A 16 2.88 -2.80 -6.47
C ARG A 16 3.64 -2.87 -5.14
N TRP A 17 4.93 -3.17 -5.20
CA TRP A 17 5.78 -3.26 -4.02
C TRP A 17 7.12 -2.56 -4.27
N SER A 18 7.77 -2.15 -3.18
CA SER A 18 9.11 -1.58 -3.15
C SER A 18 9.82 -2.10 -1.91
N ASP A 19 11.12 -2.42 -2.03
CA ASP A 19 11.94 -2.74 -0.87
C ASP A 19 12.32 -1.45 -0.14
N THR A 20 11.87 -1.33 1.11
CA THR A 20 12.11 -0.16 1.98
C THR A 20 13.22 -0.43 2.99
N ARG A 21 13.66 -1.69 3.14
CA ARG A 21 14.62 -2.16 4.15
C ARG A 21 14.26 -1.79 5.60
N GLY A 22 12.98 -1.50 5.86
CA GLY A 22 12.50 -1.03 7.17
C GLY A 22 12.82 0.43 7.49
N GLU A 23 13.39 1.18 6.54
CA GLU A 23 13.75 2.59 6.72
C GLU A 23 12.54 3.50 6.47
N THR A 24 12.15 4.28 7.48
CA THR A 24 10.94 5.14 7.43
C THR A 24 10.96 6.14 6.27
N VAL A 25 12.12 6.73 5.96
CA VAL A 25 12.22 7.71 4.86
C VAL A 25 12.04 7.03 3.50
N GLU A 26 12.62 5.85 3.30
CA GLU A 26 12.46 5.09 2.06
C GLU A 26 11.04 4.55 1.91
N ALA A 27 10.43 4.09 3.01
CA ALA A 27 9.03 3.65 3.03
C ALA A 27 8.07 4.79 2.70
N THR A 28 8.23 5.95 3.34
CA THR A 28 7.41 7.13 3.08
C THR A 28 7.57 7.61 1.63
N LYS A 29 8.80 7.64 1.11
CA LYS A 29 9.06 8.00 -0.29
C LYS A 29 8.36 7.03 -1.26
N ALA A 30 8.54 5.73 -1.06
CA ALA A 30 7.91 4.72 -1.90
C ALA A 30 6.37 4.80 -1.86
N MET A 31 5.78 5.09 -0.69
CA MET A 31 4.34 5.32 -0.58
C MET A 31 3.88 6.54 -1.36
N ILE A 32 4.60 7.66 -1.28
CA ILE A 32 4.27 8.88 -2.05
C ILE A 32 4.28 8.59 -3.55
N ASP A 33 5.30 7.86 -4.04
CA ASP A 33 5.37 7.46 -5.44
C ASP A 33 4.18 6.56 -5.83
N MET A 34 3.83 5.59 -4.98
CA MET A 34 2.66 4.72 -5.20
C MET A 34 1.32 5.47 -5.18
N ILE A 35 1.18 6.52 -4.35
CA ILE A 35 0.01 7.40 -4.37
C ILE A 35 -0.13 8.06 -5.74
N CYS A 36 0.98 8.55 -6.31
CA CYS A 36 1.00 9.12 -7.65
C CYS A 36 0.66 8.09 -8.74
N ASP A 37 1.05 6.82 -8.55
CA ASP A 37 0.68 5.70 -9.42
C ASP A 37 -0.80 5.27 -9.28
N GLY A 38 -1.54 5.84 -8.33
CA GLY A 38 -2.97 5.62 -8.15
C GLY A 38 -3.33 4.31 -7.43
N VAL A 39 -2.50 3.87 -6.47
CA VAL A 39 -2.83 2.67 -5.66
C VAL A 39 -4.12 2.84 -4.87
N ALA A 40 -4.88 1.75 -4.73
CA ALA A 40 -6.16 1.75 -4.03
C ALA A 40 -6.03 1.52 -2.51
N ALA A 41 -4.95 0.89 -2.05
CA ALA A 41 -4.71 0.56 -0.64
C ALA A 41 -3.22 0.25 -0.40
N PHE A 42 -2.79 0.38 0.85
CA PHE A 42 -1.45 -0.01 1.32
C PHE A 42 -1.48 -1.25 2.21
N PHE A 43 -0.44 -2.07 2.10
CA PHE A 43 -0.14 -3.16 3.02
C PHE A 43 1.23 -2.92 3.67
N GLY A 44 1.34 -3.02 4.99
CA GLY A 44 2.57 -2.76 5.76
C GLY A 44 2.66 -1.33 6.32
N PRO A 45 3.87 -0.74 6.46
CA PRO A 45 5.21 -1.31 6.18
C PRO A 45 5.63 -2.42 7.15
N GLU A 46 6.78 -3.06 6.88
CA GLU A 46 7.39 -4.16 7.65
C GLU A 46 7.93 -3.74 9.04
N GLY A 47 7.58 -2.56 9.54
CA GLY A 47 8.12 -1.97 10.78
C GLY A 47 7.15 -1.01 11.47
N SER A 48 7.67 0.08 12.04
CA SER A 48 6.80 1.13 12.59
C SER A 48 5.94 1.72 11.48
N CYS A 49 4.62 1.69 11.66
CA CYS A 49 3.65 2.20 10.68
C CYS A 49 3.17 3.63 11.00
N TYR A 50 3.70 4.29 12.03
CA TYR A 50 3.12 5.53 12.53
C TYR A 50 3.13 6.66 11.48
N VAL A 51 4.27 6.88 10.81
CA VAL A 51 4.41 7.94 9.81
C VAL A 51 3.60 7.60 8.57
N GLU A 52 3.72 6.37 8.11
CA GLU A 52 3.06 5.85 6.91
C GLU A 52 1.53 5.84 7.06
N ALA A 53 1.01 5.50 8.24
CA ALA A 53 -0.42 5.56 8.54
C ALA A 53 -0.97 6.98 8.51
N ILE A 54 -0.19 7.98 8.98
CA ILE A 54 -0.56 9.39 8.87
C ILE A 54 -0.59 9.81 7.39
N VAL A 55 0.41 9.40 6.61
CA VAL A 55 0.44 9.70 5.16
C VAL A 55 -0.77 9.10 4.46
N ALA A 56 -1.08 7.82 4.71
CA ALA A 56 -2.24 7.14 4.14
C ALA A 56 -3.57 7.82 4.54
N GLN A 57 -3.73 8.15 5.83
CA GLN A 57 -4.89 8.89 6.34
C GLN A 57 -5.04 10.27 5.67
N SER A 58 -3.93 11.00 5.49
CA SER A 58 -3.96 12.34 4.89
C SER A 58 -4.44 12.36 3.43
N ARG A 59 -4.34 11.22 2.75
CA ARG A 59 -4.77 11.03 1.35
C ARG A 59 -6.05 10.22 1.22
N ASN A 60 -6.68 9.85 2.35
CA ASN A 60 -7.88 9.02 2.39
C ASN A 60 -7.68 7.67 1.66
N ILE A 61 -6.51 7.05 1.84
CA ILE A 61 -6.20 5.74 1.26
C ILE A 61 -6.09 4.73 2.42
N PRO A 62 -6.82 3.60 2.37
CA PRO A 62 -6.77 2.62 3.45
C PRO A 62 -5.39 1.96 3.54
N MET A 63 -4.97 1.67 4.77
CA MET A 63 -3.74 0.98 5.08
C MET A 63 -4.01 -0.20 6.01
N ILE A 64 -3.44 -1.35 5.68
CA ILE A 64 -3.58 -2.59 6.44
C ILE A 64 -2.19 -3.05 6.89
N SER A 65 -1.90 -2.92 8.18
CA SER A 65 -0.68 -3.48 8.78
C SER A 65 -0.79 -4.99 8.89
N TYR A 66 0.35 -5.69 8.83
CA TYR A 66 0.47 -7.12 9.06
C TYR A 66 1.54 -7.43 10.09
#